data_AF-A0A1F5PIX2-F1
#
_entry.id   AF-A0A1F5PIX2-F1
#
_cell.length_a   1.000
_cell.length_b   1.000
_cell.length_c   1.000
_cell.angle_alpha   90.00
_cell.angle_beta   90.00
_cell.angle_gamma   90.00
#
_symmetry.space_group_name_H-M   'P 1'
#
loop_
_entity.id
_entity.type
_entity.pdbx_description
1 polymer ?
#
loop_
_entity_poly.entity_id
_entity_poly.type
_entity_poly.pdbx_seq_one_letter_code
_entity_poly.pdbx_strand_id
1 'polypeptide(L)'
;MKGQINMLFTPKPQHTKILLGIFGIAAVAGIAIFINAKTGSETQTAVSDNSPSVKELQQEMSRIAQYEFEHGCVEKNERGQDVFCGESKQKVDAAEARYNTAVKASTMPESATAQADTEAIKKFMGDATFQVEYSRSQSPANFSVGVLTKLSDQGDERIDTPQAWKRTVNIYRATQDIEGTCQVYEYEVYPKTHDIVEVRVVYPENYQGKCTKGDLFSPKIPEAKIKEVGQSYLKNLGLEQSLTVTPVDDMSRWQWKWQDTNYKLPEGVVGRSAVDSKPTVRLFISSAGKLLQYNNTVALFEN
;
A
#
# COMPACT_ATOMS: atom_id res chain seq x y z
N MET A 1 10.84 -61.08 -38.29
CA MET A 1 11.35 -59.72 -37.96
C MET A 1 10.67 -59.26 -36.69
N LYS A 2 11.46 -59.14 -35.61
CA LYS A 2 11.03 -58.68 -34.28
C LYS A 2 11.20 -57.16 -34.25
N GLY A 3 10.12 -56.43 -34.00
CA GLY A 3 10.16 -54.97 -33.80
C GLY A 3 9.84 -54.64 -32.35
N GLN A 4 10.86 -54.22 -31.59
CA GLN A 4 10.73 -53.67 -30.24
C GLN A 4 10.04 -52.30 -30.31
N ILE A 5 9.02 -52.10 -29.48
CA ILE A 5 8.47 -50.78 -29.19
C ILE A 5 9.33 -50.17 -28.08
N ASN A 6 10.14 -49.18 -28.41
CA ASN A 6 10.81 -48.33 -27.43
C ASN A 6 9.76 -47.43 -26.77
N MET A 7 9.46 -47.67 -25.50
CA MET A 7 8.77 -46.70 -24.65
C MET A 7 9.77 -45.60 -24.26
N LEU A 8 9.70 -44.46 -24.96
CA LEU A 8 10.33 -43.22 -24.52
C LEU A 8 9.54 -42.68 -23.32
N PHE A 9 10.08 -42.90 -22.12
CA PHE A 9 9.70 -42.15 -20.92
C PHE A 9 10.13 -40.69 -21.11
N THR A 10 9.20 -39.84 -21.54
CA THR A 10 9.36 -38.40 -21.37
C THR A 10 9.02 -38.05 -19.92
N PRO A 11 9.94 -37.42 -19.15
CA PRO A 11 9.60 -36.95 -17.82
C PRO A 11 8.50 -35.88 -17.93
N LYS A 12 7.44 -36.03 -17.13
CA LYS A 12 6.39 -35.03 -16.99
C LYS A 12 7.04 -33.66 -16.71
N PRO A 13 6.58 -32.57 -17.34
CA PRO A 13 7.04 -31.25 -16.99
C PRO A 13 6.73 -31.02 -15.52
N GLN A 14 7.77 -30.81 -14.71
CA GLN A 14 7.59 -30.28 -13.37
C GLN A 14 6.88 -28.93 -13.54
N HIS A 15 5.62 -28.88 -13.14
CA HIS A 15 4.93 -27.62 -12.94
C HIS A 15 5.76 -26.84 -11.93
N THR A 16 6.55 -25.88 -12.42
CA THR A 16 7.09 -24.78 -11.63
C THR A 16 5.86 -24.06 -11.09
N LYS A 17 5.41 -24.46 -9.91
CA LYS A 17 4.42 -23.69 -9.15
C LYS A 17 5.11 -22.38 -8.85
N ILE A 18 4.82 -21.36 -9.66
CA ILE A 18 5.13 -19.98 -9.35
C ILE A 18 4.39 -19.71 -8.04
N LEU A 19 5.13 -19.68 -6.92
CA LEU A 19 4.62 -19.27 -5.62
C LEU A 19 4.29 -17.78 -5.70
N LEU A 20 3.08 -17.49 -6.17
CA LEU A 20 2.44 -16.17 -6.13
C LEU A 20 1.63 -15.97 -4.84
N GLY A 21 1.74 -16.90 -3.88
CA GLY A 21 1.17 -16.79 -2.55
C GLY A 21 2.28 -16.84 -1.50
N ILE A 22 2.20 -15.96 -0.49
CA ILE A 22 3.11 -15.79 0.65
C ILE A 22 3.99 -14.52 0.57
N PHE A 23 3.41 -13.42 0.10
CA PHE A 23 3.83 -12.09 0.53
C PHE A 23 2.62 -11.33 1.09
N GLY A 24 2.10 -11.83 2.22
CA GLY A 24 1.10 -11.13 3.04
C GLY A 24 1.66 -9.90 3.78
N ILE A 25 2.94 -9.58 3.61
CA ILE A 25 3.59 -8.39 4.18
C ILE A 25 4.30 -7.55 3.09
N ALA A 26 4.64 -8.11 1.92
CA ALA A 26 5.06 -7.32 0.75
C ALA A 26 3.89 -6.86 -0.15
N ALA A 27 2.67 -6.80 0.40
CA ALA A 27 1.55 -6.10 -0.25
C ALA A 27 1.62 -4.58 -0.09
N VAL A 28 2.57 -4.04 0.70
CA VAL A 28 2.63 -2.60 0.94
C VAL A 28 3.63 -1.88 0.03
N ALA A 29 4.68 -2.52 -0.48
CA ALA A 29 5.55 -1.93 -1.49
C ALA A 29 5.23 -2.49 -2.87
N GLY A 30 4.42 -1.77 -3.65
CA GLY A 30 4.13 -2.08 -5.05
C GLY A 30 5.38 -2.02 -5.93
N ILE A 31 6.19 -3.08 -5.94
CA ILE A 31 7.32 -3.26 -6.85
C ILE A 31 7.08 -4.52 -7.67
N ALA A 32 6.61 -4.33 -8.90
CA ALA A 32 6.64 -5.37 -9.93
C ALA A 32 8.10 -5.68 -10.31
N ILE A 33 8.50 -6.95 -10.23
CA ILE A 33 9.83 -7.42 -10.60
C ILE A 33 9.92 -7.50 -12.14
N PHE A 34 10.73 -6.64 -12.76
CA PHE A 34 11.22 -6.85 -14.12
C PHE A 34 12.66 -7.37 -14.07
N ILE A 35 12.87 -8.63 -14.41
CA ILE A 35 14.20 -9.15 -14.72
C ILE A 35 14.50 -8.76 -16.16
N ASN A 36 15.34 -7.73 -16.34
CA ASN A 36 15.96 -7.48 -17.63
C ASN A 36 17.47 -7.66 -17.47
N ALA A 37 18.01 -8.70 -18.10
CA ALA A 37 19.43 -8.95 -18.17
C ALA A 37 20.03 -8.00 -19.21
N LYS A 38 20.91 -7.08 -18.78
CA LYS A 38 21.89 -6.49 -19.69
C LYS A 38 23.19 -6.17 -18.96
N THR A 39 24.25 -6.72 -19.54
CA THR A 39 25.67 -6.56 -19.23
C THR A 39 26.17 -5.15 -19.57
N GLY A 40 27.12 -4.65 -18.79
CA GLY A 40 27.87 -3.43 -19.13
C GLY A 40 28.67 -2.87 -17.95
N SER A 41 30.00 -3.06 -18.03
CA SER A 41 31.06 -2.54 -17.15
C SER A 41 31.17 -1.01 -17.19
N GLU A 42 31.47 -0.36 -16.07
CA GLU A 42 32.72 0.41 -15.87
C GLU A 42 32.86 1.01 -14.46
N THR A 43 34.12 1.08 -14.06
CA THR A 43 34.68 1.31 -12.73
C THR A 43 34.71 2.80 -12.37
N GLN A 44 34.29 3.15 -11.15
CA GLN A 44 34.87 4.29 -10.43
C GLN A 44 34.90 3.99 -8.93
N THR A 45 36.12 3.90 -8.41
CA THR A 45 36.47 3.69 -7.01
C THR A 45 36.17 4.96 -6.22
N ALA A 46 35.00 5.02 -5.58
CA ALA A 46 34.75 5.87 -4.44
C ALA A 46 34.81 4.97 -3.19
N VAL A 47 35.35 5.49 -2.09
CA VAL A 47 35.39 4.82 -0.79
C VAL A 47 33.95 4.40 -0.45
N SER A 48 33.67 3.12 -0.66
CA SER A 48 32.32 2.56 -0.52
C SER A 48 32.00 2.54 0.96
N ASP A 49 31.05 3.36 1.36
CA ASP A 49 30.26 3.08 2.54
C ASP A 49 29.70 1.66 2.31
N ASN A 50 30.26 0.65 2.98
CA ASN A 50 30.00 -0.79 2.72
C ASN A 50 28.58 -1.23 3.14
N SER A 51 27.63 -0.29 3.18
CA SER A 51 26.24 -0.56 3.52
C SER A 51 25.53 -1.13 2.29
N PRO A 52 24.90 -2.32 2.40
CA PRO A 52 24.22 -2.93 1.26
C PRO A 52 23.11 -2.03 0.73
N SER A 53 22.97 -1.98 -0.59
CA SER A 53 21.90 -1.25 -1.27
C SER A 53 20.53 -1.82 -0.95
N VAL A 54 19.47 -1.03 -1.15
CA VAL A 54 18.07 -1.48 -0.99
C VAL A 54 17.79 -2.74 -1.82
N LYS A 55 18.35 -2.82 -3.03
CA LYS A 55 18.20 -3.97 -3.93
C LYS A 55 18.88 -5.23 -3.38
N GLU A 56 20.07 -5.10 -2.80
CA GLU A 56 20.77 -6.22 -2.17
C GLU A 56 20.02 -6.70 -0.93
N LEU A 57 19.53 -5.78 -0.09
CA LEU A 57 18.71 -6.12 1.09
C LEU A 57 17.39 -6.78 0.70
N GLN A 58 16.76 -6.34 -0.40
CA GLN A 58 15.55 -7.00 -0.93
C GLN A 58 15.85 -8.45 -1.34
N GLN A 59 16.95 -8.67 -2.06
CA GLN A 59 17.38 -10.00 -2.48
C GLN A 59 17.74 -10.89 -1.28
N GLU A 60 18.41 -10.33 -0.27
CA GLU A 60 18.73 -11.01 0.98
C GLU A 60 17.46 -11.44 1.72
N MET A 61 16.51 -10.52 1.92
CA MET A 61 15.22 -10.81 2.56
C MET A 61 14.46 -11.91 1.82
N SER A 62 14.36 -11.84 0.49
CA SER A 62 13.71 -12.89 -0.31
C SER A 62 14.41 -14.24 -0.17
N ARG A 63 15.75 -14.26 -0.16
CA ARG A 63 16.54 -15.49 0.00
C ARG A 63 16.34 -16.12 1.38
N ILE A 64 16.35 -15.31 2.44
CA ILE A 64 16.11 -15.78 3.82
C ILE A 64 14.69 -16.32 3.95
N ALA A 65 13.68 -15.57 3.48
CA ALA A 65 12.30 -16.02 3.53
C ALA A 65 12.08 -17.35 2.80
N GLN A 66 12.64 -17.50 1.59
CA GLN A 66 12.55 -18.75 0.83
C GLN A 66 13.22 -19.92 1.57
N TYR A 67 14.42 -19.70 2.09
CA TYR A 67 15.15 -20.73 2.82
C TYR A 67 14.41 -21.18 4.08
N GLU A 68 13.94 -20.22 4.88
CA GLU A 68 13.17 -20.50 6.11
C GLU A 68 11.81 -21.11 5.81
N PHE A 69 11.23 -20.87 4.62
CA PHE A 69 9.98 -21.50 4.23
C PHE A 69 10.18 -22.98 3.90
N GLU A 70 11.29 -23.32 3.25
CA GLU A 70 11.61 -24.69 2.83
C GLU A 70 12.21 -25.54 3.97
N HIS A 71 12.97 -24.92 4.87
CA HIS A 71 13.79 -25.64 5.86
C HIS A 71 13.49 -25.27 7.31
N GLY A 72 12.75 -24.18 7.52
CA GLY A 72 12.49 -23.61 8.84
C GLY A 72 11.14 -24.03 9.42
N CYS A 73 10.71 -23.28 10.43
CA CYS A 73 9.42 -23.43 11.08
C CYS A 73 8.36 -22.62 10.35
N VAL A 74 7.35 -23.33 9.82
CA VAL A 74 6.14 -22.75 9.25
C VAL A 74 4.92 -23.42 9.87
N GLU A 75 3.96 -22.62 10.35
CA GLU A 75 2.70 -23.09 10.92
C GLU A 75 1.50 -22.46 10.23
N LYS A 76 0.31 -23.02 10.46
CA LYS A 76 -0.94 -22.47 9.98
C LYS A 76 -1.51 -21.51 11.03
N ASN A 77 -1.75 -20.25 10.64
CA ASN A 77 -2.50 -19.33 11.49
C ASN A 77 -4.00 -19.69 11.54
N GLU A 78 -4.80 -18.94 12.31
CA GLU A 78 -6.25 -19.14 12.46
C GLU A 78 -7.03 -19.09 11.13
N ARG A 79 -6.44 -18.53 10.07
CA ARG A 79 -7.01 -18.44 8.72
C ARG A 79 -6.49 -19.53 7.77
N GLY A 80 -5.74 -20.51 8.27
CA GLY A 80 -5.13 -21.56 7.46
C GLY A 80 -4.00 -21.08 6.54
N GLN A 81 -3.42 -19.92 6.83
CA GLN A 81 -2.29 -19.36 6.06
C GLN A 81 -0.97 -19.79 6.69
N ASP A 82 0.01 -20.10 5.84
CA ASP A 82 1.37 -20.40 6.28
C ASP A 82 2.03 -19.13 6.84
N VAL A 83 2.55 -19.23 8.06
CA VAL A 83 3.28 -18.16 8.77
C VAL A 83 4.55 -18.73 9.39
N PHE A 84 5.63 -17.94 9.39
CA PHE A 84 6.87 -18.33 10.06
C PHE A 84 6.69 -18.40 11.57
N CYS A 85 7.30 -19.40 12.21
CA CYS A 85 7.31 -19.57 13.66
C CYS A 85 8.73 -19.64 14.23
N GLY A 86 8.85 -19.51 15.56
CA GLY A 86 10.12 -19.67 16.29
C GLY A 86 11.28 -18.83 15.74
N GLU A 87 12.44 -19.47 15.56
CA GLU A 87 13.66 -18.84 15.07
C GLU A 87 13.53 -18.36 13.61
N SER A 88 12.79 -19.11 12.77
CA SER A 88 12.53 -18.73 11.38
C SER A 88 11.82 -17.40 11.28
N LYS A 89 10.83 -17.16 12.14
CA LYS A 89 10.17 -15.85 12.23
C LYS A 89 11.16 -14.74 12.57
N GLN A 90 12.01 -14.95 13.58
CA GLN A 90 12.98 -13.94 14.00
C GLN A 90 13.97 -13.58 12.87
N LYS A 91 14.42 -14.57 12.09
CA LYS A 91 15.33 -14.35 10.96
C LYS A 91 14.67 -13.55 9.83
N VAL A 92 13.43 -13.90 9.49
CA VAL A 92 12.67 -13.19 8.46
C VAL A 92 12.35 -11.77 8.90
N ASP A 93 11.83 -11.59 10.13
CA ASP A 93 11.53 -10.28 10.70
C ASP A 93 12.78 -9.39 10.77
N ALA A 94 13.95 -9.95 11.11
CA ALA A 94 15.21 -9.20 11.16
C ALA A 94 15.69 -8.77 9.77
N ALA A 95 15.53 -9.62 8.75
CA ALA A 95 15.87 -9.28 7.36
C ALA A 95 14.93 -8.20 6.81
N GLU A 96 13.63 -8.34 7.08
CA GLU A 96 12.61 -7.35 6.73
C GLU A 96 12.89 -6.00 7.41
N ALA A 97 13.23 -5.99 8.70
CA ALA A 97 13.56 -4.76 9.43
C ALA A 97 14.77 -4.02 8.80
N ARG A 98 15.81 -4.75 8.39
CA ARG A 98 16.96 -4.16 7.67
C ARG A 98 16.53 -3.54 6.34
N TYR A 99 15.76 -4.28 5.54
CA TYR A 99 15.24 -3.79 4.26
C TYR A 99 14.38 -2.54 4.45
N ASN A 100 13.41 -2.57 5.37
CA ASN A 100 12.51 -1.45 5.64
C ASN A 100 13.27 -0.22 6.15
N THR A 101 14.32 -0.41 6.97
CA THR A 101 15.19 0.69 7.43
C THR A 101 15.91 1.35 6.25
N ALA A 102 16.47 0.56 5.33
CA ALA A 102 17.15 1.09 4.14
C ALA A 102 16.17 1.75 3.15
N VAL A 103 14.97 1.20 2.97
CA VAL A 103 13.90 1.83 2.18
C VAL A 103 13.52 3.18 2.79
N LYS A 104 13.26 3.22 4.10
CA LYS A 104 12.93 4.46 4.82
C LYS A 104 14.03 5.51 4.61
N ALA A 105 15.30 5.15 4.79
CA ALA A 105 16.42 6.07 4.61
C ALA A 105 16.56 6.56 3.16
N SER A 106 16.46 5.66 2.18
CA SER A 106 16.64 5.98 0.75
C SER A 106 15.49 6.76 0.13
N THR A 107 14.30 6.70 0.73
CA THR A 107 13.09 7.37 0.23
C THR A 107 12.69 8.58 1.05
N MET A 108 13.40 8.89 2.14
CA MET A 108 13.10 9.98 3.05
C MET A 108 12.97 11.30 2.27
N PRO A 109 11.85 12.02 2.38
CA PRO A 109 11.72 13.32 1.75
C PRO A 109 12.65 14.34 2.39
N GLU A 110 12.95 15.42 1.66
CA GLU A 110 13.65 16.58 2.20
C GLU A 110 12.92 17.15 3.42
N SER A 111 13.68 17.73 4.36
CA SER A 111 13.12 18.22 5.63
C SER A 111 11.95 19.19 5.45
N ALA A 112 12.01 20.06 4.42
CA ALA A 112 10.94 21.02 4.14
C ALA A 112 9.65 20.31 3.68
N THR A 113 9.77 19.35 2.77
CA THR A 113 8.65 18.51 2.33
C THR A 113 8.06 17.72 3.48
N ALA A 114 8.92 17.10 4.31
CA ALA A 114 8.48 16.33 5.47
C ALA A 114 7.70 17.18 6.48
N GLN A 115 8.13 18.41 6.69
CA GLN A 115 7.44 19.36 7.55
C GLN A 115 6.08 19.75 6.97
N ALA A 116 6.02 20.11 5.69
CA ALA A 116 4.78 20.50 5.02
C ALA A 116 3.75 19.36 5.00
N ASP A 117 4.19 18.12 4.73
CA ASP A 117 3.33 16.93 4.79
C ASP A 117 2.76 16.73 6.20
N THR A 118 3.59 16.88 7.23
CA THR A 118 3.17 16.75 8.64
C THR A 118 2.18 17.84 9.04
N GLU A 119 2.39 19.08 8.58
CA GLU A 119 1.47 20.20 8.80
C GLU A 119 0.12 19.97 8.12
N ALA A 120 0.11 19.44 6.89
CA ALA A 120 -1.11 19.05 6.20
C ALA A 120 -1.89 17.96 6.95
N ILE A 121 -1.20 16.95 7.49
CA ILE A 121 -1.82 15.91 8.32
C ILE A 121 -2.42 16.49 9.60
N LYS A 122 -1.69 17.34 10.32
CA LYS A 122 -2.19 18.02 11.53
C LYS A 122 -3.44 18.86 11.24
N LYS A 123 -3.41 19.61 10.13
CA LYS A 123 -4.56 20.40 9.66
C LYS A 123 -5.76 19.50 9.39
N PHE A 124 -5.56 18.41 8.65
CA PHE A 124 -6.63 17.44 8.35
C PHE A 124 -7.25 16.85 9.61
N MET A 125 -6.42 16.41 10.55
CA MET A 125 -6.88 15.88 11.84
C MET A 125 -7.54 16.94 12.73
N GLY A 126 -7.33 18.23 12.43
CA GLY A 126 -7.82 19.33 13.27
C GLY A 126 -7.09 19.41 14.62
N ASP A 127 -5.89 18.83 14.71
CA ASP A 127 -5.10 18.74 15.94
C ASP A 127 -3.63 19.10 15.65
N ALA A 128 -3.19 20.25 16.13
CA ALA A 128 -1.82 20.75 15.97
C ALA A 128 -0.78 19.90 16.73
N THR A 129 -1.23 19.13 17.73
CA THR A 129 -0.37 18.26 18.54
C THR A 129 -0.26 16.85 17.97
N PHE A 130 -1.04 16.52 16.92
CA PHE A 130 -1.02 15.21 16.28
C PHE A 130 0.37 14.85 15.77
N GLN A 131 0.84 13.65 16.10
CA GLN A 131 2.19 13.18 15.79
C GLN A 131 2.14 12.03 14.79
N VAL A 132 3.01 12.11 13.79
CA VAL A 132 3.22 11.05 12.81
C VAL A 132 4.70 10.80 12.61
N GLU A 133 5.03 9.59 12.19
CA GLU A 133 6.36 9.21 11.77
C GLU A 133 6.36 8.82 10.30
N TYR A 134 7.39 9.28 9.58
CA TYR A 134 7.61 8.85 8.22
C TYR A 134 7.94 7.35 8.16
N SER A 135 7.34 6.65 7.22
CA SER A 135 7.54 5.23 6.97
C SER A 135 8.37 5.00 5.71
N ARG A 136 7.87 5.41 4.53
CA ARG A 136 8.49 5.20 3.21
C ARG A 136 7.80 6.05 2.14
N SER A 137 8.38 6.09 0.95
CA SER A 137 7.73 6.65 -0.24
C SER A 137 7.49 5.56 -1.27
N GLN A 138 6.34 5.60 -1.94
CA GLN A 138 5.93 4.57 -2.90
C GLN A 138 4.89 5.08 -3.90
N SER A 139 4.48 4.20 -4.83
CA SER A 139 3.30 4.47 -5.66
C SER A 139 2.03 4.48 -4.79
N PRO A 140 1.09 5.41 -5.02
CA PRO A 140 -0.15 5.48 -4.26
C PRO A 140 -0.98 4.20 -4.37
N ALA A 141 -1.57 3.76 -3.26
CA ALA A 141 -2.22 2.45 -3.18
C ALA A 141 -3.48 2.35 -4.06
N ASN A 142 -4.25 3.44 -4.13
CA ASN A 142 -5.53 3.53 -4.85
C ASN A 142 -5.47 4.42 -6.11
N PHE A 143 -4.30 4.55 -6.74
CA PHE A 143 -4.17 5.29 -8.00
C PHE A 143 -3.20 4.59 -8.95
N SER A 144 -3.70 4.25 -10.12
CA SER A 144 -2.88 3.78 -11.23
C SER A 144 -3.56 4.11 -12.55
N VAL A 145 -2.78 4.75 -13.42
CA VAL A 145 -3.16 5.13 -14.77
C VAL A 145 -2.12 4.52 -15.70
N GLY A 146 -2.55 3.82 -16.75
CA GLY A 146 -1.62 3.16 -17.64
C GLY A 146 -2.20 2.76 -18.99
N VAL A 147 -1.34 2.29 -19.87
CA VAL A 147 -1.71 1.78 -21.19
C VAL A 147 -2.03 0.30 -21.05
N LEU A 148 -3.25 -0.08 -21.41
CA LEU A 148 -3.68 -1.48 -21.43
C LEU A 148 -3.11 -2.17 -22.67
N THR A 149 -2.22 -3.12 -22.45
CA THR A 149 -1.69 -4.00 -23.49
C THR A 149 -2.31 -5.38 -23.32
N LYS A 150 -3.08 -5.82 -24.32
CA LYS A 150 -3.52 -7.22 -24.38
C LYS A 150 -2.32 -8.11 -24.69
N LEU A 151 -2.06 -9.07 -23.81
CA LEU A 151 -0.98 -10.04 -23.94
C LEU A 151 -1.48 -11.33 -24.62
N SER A 152 -2.78 -11.62 -24.54
CA SER A 152 -3.39 -12.77 -25.20
C SER A 152 -4.87 -12.51 -25.52
N ASP A 153 -5.41 -13.28 -26.46
CA ASP A 153 -6.85 -13.29 -26.76
C ASP A 153 -7.68 -13.93 -25.64
N GLN A 154 -7.03 -14.57 -24.65
CA GLN A 154 -7.68 -15.21 -23.50
C GLN A 154 -7.90 -14.26 -22.32
N GLY A 155 -7.60 -12.96 -22.48
CA GLY A 155 -7.85 -11.93 -21.48
C GLY A 155 -6.67 -11.61 -20.59
N ASP A 156 -5.46 -12.07 -20.93
CA ASP A 156 -4.26 -11.60 -20.23
C ASP A 156 -3.99 -10.14 -20.63
N GLU A 157 -3.96 -9.26 -19.63
CA GLU A 157 -3.77 -7.83 -19.82
C GLU A 157 -2.61 -7.33 -18.95
N ARG A 158 -1.81 -6.42 -19.50
CA ARG A 158 -0.78 -5.68 -18.78
C ARG A 158 -1.12 -4.21 -18.79
N ILE A 159 -1.00 -3.56 -17.65
CA ILE A 159 -1.11 -2.10 -17.56
C ILE A 159 0.31 -1.55 -17.35
N ASP A 160 0.83 -0.84 -18.35
CA ASP A 160 2.10 -0.14 -18.26
C ASP A 160 1.84 1.33 -17.91
N THR A 161 2.32 1.81 -16.76
CA THR A 161 2.15 3.21 -16.32
C THR A 161 3.19 4.11 -17.00
N PRO A 162 2.78 5.03 -17.90
CA PRO A 162 3.70 5.98 -18.53
C PRO A 162 4.39 6.85 -17.49
N GLN A 163 5.60 7.33 -17.79
CA GLN A 163 6.37 8.16 -16.86
C GLN A 163 5.60 9.42 -16.41
N ALA A 164 4.82 10.03 -17.31
CA ALA A 164 3.99 11.19 -17.00
C ALA A 164 2.89 10.88 -15.95
N TRP A 165 2.48 9.62 -15.80
CA TRP A 165 1.46 9.16 -14.87
C TRP A 165 2.02 8.50 -13.60
N LYS A 166 3.34 8.34 -13.51
CA LYS A 166 3.95 7.86 -12.27
C LYS A 166 3.78 8.92 -11.19
N ARG A 167 3.23 8.49 -10.07
CA ARG A 167 3.05 9.29 -8.86
C ARG A 167 3.80 8.61 -7.74
N THR A 168 4.39 9.42 -6.87
CA THR A 168 5.01 8.97 -5.63
C THR A 168 4.33 9.73 -4.51
N VAL A 169 4.00 9.02 -3.44
CA VAL A 169 3.45 9.57 -2.21
C VAL A 169 4.39 9.24 -1.07
N ASN A 170 4.46 10.16 -0.10
CA ASN A 170 5.14 9.95 1.17
C ASN A 170 4.15 9.33 2.15
N ILE A 171 4.58 8.29 2.87
CA ILE A 171 3.74 7.59 3.83
C ILE A 171 4.14 7.97 5.25
N TYR A 172 3.15 8.41 6.02
CA TYR A 172 3.28 8.74 7.43
C TYR A 172 2.34 7.89 8.24
N ARG A 173 2.74 7.51 9.46
CA ARG A 173 1.89 6.74 10.37
C ARG A 173 1.74 7.45 11.69
N ALA A 174 0.53 7.49 12.21
CA ALA A 174 0.24 8.01 13.55
C ALA A 174 0.98 7.20 14.60
N THR A 175 1.53 7.89 15.61
CA THR A 175 2.21 7.24 16.74
C THR A 175 1.25 6.80 17.84
N GLN A 176 0.02 7.30 17.80
CA GLN A 176 -1.03 7.02 18.78
C GLN A 176 -2.13 6.15 18.16
N ASP A 177 -2.62 5.20 18.96
CA ASP A 177 -3.78 4.39 18.59
C ASP A 177 -5.04 5.25 18.45
N ILE A 178 -5.90 4.85 17.51
CA ILE A 178 -7.21 5.48 17.29
C ILE A 178 -8.09 5.19 18.50
N GLU A 179 -8.29 6.18 19.37
CA GLU A 179 -9.28 6.19 20.46
C GLU A 179 -9.41 4.84 21.21
N GLY A 180 -8.29 4.38 21.76
CA GLY A 180 -8.27 3.15 22.55
C GLY A 180 -8.66 1.91 21.75
N THR A 181 -8.31 1.85 20.47
CA THR A 181 -8.25 0.64 19.63
C THR A 181 -6.80 0.17 19.51
N CYS A 182 -6.49 -0.90 18.75
CA CYS A 182 -5.10 -1.31 18.47
C CYS A 182 -4.62 -0.87 17.09
N GLN A 183 -5.38 0.01 16.44
CA GLN A 183 -5.10 0.44 15.09
C GLN A 183 -4.66 1.90 15.11
N VAL A 184 -3.87 2.27 14.12
CA VAL A 184 -3.36 3.61 13.90
C VAL A 184 -3.76 4.09 12.51
N TYR A 185 -3.72 5.39 12.30
CA TYR A 185 -3.89 5.96 10.96
C TYR A 185 -2.57 5.92 10.18
N GLU A 186 -2.66 5.55 8.90
CA GLU A 186 -1.59 5.72 7.92
C GLU A 186 -2.06 6.68 6.83
N TYR A 187 -1.21 7.64 6.49
CA TYR A 187 -1.46 8.74 5.58
C TYR A 187 -0.55 8.59 4.36
N GLU A 188 -1.12 8.67 3.16
CA GLU A 188 -0.38 8.89 1.92
C GLU A 188 -0.51 10.36 1.55
N VAL A 189 0.61 11.07 1.42
CA VAL A 189 0.66 12.50 1.10
C VAL A 189 1.37 12.70 -0.24
N TYR A 190 0.79 13.48 -1.15
CA TYR A 190 1.41 13.80 -2.42
C TYR A 190 2.41 14.95 -2.25
N PRO A 191 3.73 14.71 -2.36
CA PRO A 191 4.74 15.68 -1.96
C PRO A 191 4.79 16.95 -2.81
N LYS A 192 4.18 16.95 -4.00
CA LYS A 192 4.15 18.16 -4.86
C LYS A 192 3.16 19.21 -4.35
N THR A 193 2.04 18.78 -3.76
CA THR A 193 0.96 19.67 -3.32
C THR A 193 0.70 19.59 -1.82
N HIS A 194 1.29 18.60 -1.14
CA HIS A 194 1.03 18.25 0.25
C HIS A 194 -0.43 17.82 0.51
N ASP A 195 -1.15 17.44 -0.55
CA ASP A 195 -2.49 16.89 -0.41
C ASP A 195 -2.43 15.50 0.18
N ILE A 196 -3.29 15.25 1.17
CA ILE A 196 -3.53 13.89 1.66
C ILE A 196 -4.29 13.15 0.57
N VAL A 197 -3.66 12.12 0.01
CA VAL A 197 -4.20 11.25 -1.03
C VAL A 197 -5.03 10.15 -0.41
N GLU A 198 -4.57 9.60 0.71
CA GLU A 198 -5.26 8.51 1.39
C GLU A 198 -5.04 8.60 2.89
N VAL A 199 -6.08 8.26 3.65
CA VAL A 199 -5.94 7.82 5.04
C VAL A 199 -6.56 6.45 5.17
N ARG A 200 -5.86 5.52 5.79
CA ARG A 200 -6.38 4.18 6.09
C ARG A 200 -6.07 3.78 7.52
N VAL A 201 -6.87 2.85 8.02
CA VAL A 201 -6.65 2.22 9.33
C VAL A 201 -5.76 1.01 9.16
N VAL A 202 -4.64 0.97 9.87
CA VAL A 202 -3.68 -0.15 9.85
C VAL A 202 -3.37 -0.58 11.27
N TYR A 203 -2.84 -1.79 11.43
CA TYR A 203 -2.20 -2.17 12.70
C TYR A 203 -0.80 -1.55 12.78
N PRO A 204 -0.34 -1.18 13.99
CA PRO A 204 1.03 -0.72 14.17
C PRO A 204 2.02 -1.83 13.83
N GLU A 205 3.23 -1.44 13.44
CA GLU A 205 4.29 -2.35 12.96
C GLU A 205 4.66 -3.44 13.97
N ASN A 206 4.53 -3.16 15.27
CA ASN A 206 4.84 -4.07 16.37
C ASN A 206 3.62 -4.88 16.87
N TYR A 207 2.50 -4.88 16.14
CA TYR A 207 1.30 -5.58 16.57
C TYR A 207 1.47 -7.11 16.56
N GLN A 208 1.32 -7.73 17.72
CA GLN A 208 1.53 -9.17 17.93
C GLN A 208 0.25 -10.03 17.76
N GLY A 209 -0.75 -9.54 17.02
CA GLY A 209 -1.96 -10.31 16.73
C GLY A 209 -3.02 -10.35 17.85
N LYS A 210 -2.71 -9.90 19.06
CA LYS A 210 -3.67 -9.80 20.18
C LYS A 210 -4.12 -8.36 20.39
N CYS A 211 -5.35 -8.05 19.98
CA CYS A 211 -5.98 -6.77 20.29
C CYS A 211 -7.00 -6.94 21.41
N THR A 212 -6.76 -6.27 22.53
CA THR A 212 -7.70 -6.19 23.66
C THR A 212 -8.37 -4.82 23.77
N LYS A 213 -8.03 -3.90 22.86
CA LYS A 213 -8.53 -2.53 22.82
C LYS A 213 -9.80 -2.47 21.95
N GLY A 214 -10.55 -1.37 22.06
CA GLY A 214 -11.91 -1.20 21.54
C GLY A 214 -12.10 -1.39 20.03
N ASP A 215 -13.35 -1.26 19.60
CA ASP A 215 -13.79 -1.48 18.22
C ASP A 215 -13.88 -0.15 17.45
N LEU A 216 -13.65 -0.20 16.14
CA LEU A 216 -13.87 0.93 15.24
C LEU A 216 -15.36 1.26 15.06
N PHE A 217 -16.27 0.32 15.34
CA PHE A 217 -17.71 0.45 15.09
C PHE A 217 -18.57 0.59 16.35
N SER A 218 -17.96 0.46 17.54
CA SER A 218 -18.65 0.50 18.83
C SER A 218 -17.95 1.43 19.85
N PRO A 219 -18.69 2.13 20.73
CA PRO A 219 -20.15 2.21 20.78
C PRO A 219 -20.71 3.05 19.62
N LYS A 220 -21.93 2.73 19.18
CA LYS A 220 -22.61 3.52 18.14
C LYS A 220 -22.99 4.90 18.67
N ILE A 221 -22.76 5.94 17.87
CA ILE A 221 -23.16 7.32 18.16
C ILE A 221 -24.34 7.75 17.26
N PRO A 222 -25.08 8.81 17.61
CA PRO A 222 -26.18 9.31 16.78
C PRO A 222 -25.70 9.76 15.39
N GLU A 223 -26.53 9.52 14.37
CA GLU A 223 -26.26 9.89 12.97
C GLU A 223 -25.84 11.37 12.81
N ALA A 224 -26.51 12.28 13.51
CA ALA A 224 -26.17 13.71 13.46
C ALA A 224 -24.71 13.96 13.86
N LYS A 225 -24.20 13.23 14.86
CA LYS A 225 -22.81 13.33 15.29
C LYS A 225 -21.84 12.71 14.30
N ILE A 226 -22.21 11.58 13.68
CA ILE A 226 -21.42 11.00 12.58
C ILE A 226 -21.28 12.00 11.43
N LYS A 227 -22.37 12.69 11.08
CA LYS A 227 -22.36 13.71 10.03
C LYS A 227 -21.50 14.92 10.38
N GLU A 228 -21.56 15.38 11.62
CA GLU A 228 -20.71 16.46 12.13
C GLU A 228 -19.22 16.10 12.04
N VAL A 229 -18.85 14.86 12.41
CA VAL A 229 -17.47 14.36 12.28
C VAL A 229 -17.04 14.30 10.82
N GLY A 230 -17.88 13.77 9.92
CA GLY A 230 -17.55 13.76 8.49
C GLY A 230 -17.33 15.16 7.93
N GLN A 231 -18.18 16.12 8.32
CA GLN A 231 -18.08 17.51 7.89
C GLN A 231 -16.83 18.23 8.43
N SER A 232 -16.37 17.91 9.64
CA SER A 232 -15.16 18.53 10.20
C SER A 232 -13.92 18.19 9.38
N TYR A 233 -13.73 16.92 9.01
CA TYR A 233 -12.63 16.49 8.13
C TYR A 233 -12.68 17.21 6.78
N LEU A 234 -13.85 17.30 6.15
CA LEU A 234 -13.99 17.97 4.85
C LEU A 234 -13.72 19.48 4.93
N LYS A 235 -14.17 20.13 6.01
CA LYS A 235 -13.89 21.55 6.25
C LYS A 235 -12.39 21.82 6.43
N ASN A 236 -11.69 20.94 7.14
CA ASN A 236 -10.24 21.07 7.37
C ASN A 236 -9.43 21.00 6.07
N LEU A 237 -9.94 20.27 5.07
CA LEU A 237 -9.33 20.17 3.74
C LEU A 237 -9.62 21.38 2.85
N GLY A 238 -10.61 22.21 3.18
CA GLY A 238 -11.02 23.34 2.33
C GLY A 238 -11.56 22.91 0.98
N LEU A 239 -12.17 21.72 0.90
CA LEU A 239 -12.74 21.21 -0.35
C LEU A 239 -13.91 22.09 -0.80
N GLU A 240 -13.89 22.51 -2.06
CA GLU A 240 -14.96 23.29 -2.68
C GLU A 240 -16.09 22.42 -3.23
N GLN A 241 -15.81 21.12 -3.41
CA GLN A 241 -16.78 20.20 -4.03
C GLN A 241 -17.93 19.90 -3.07
N SER A 242 -19.14 19.76 -3.62
CA SER A 242 -20.28 19.24 -2.86
C SER A 242 -20.21 17.71 -2.85
N LEU A 243 -20.08 17.12 -1.65
CA LEU A 243 -20.06 15.67 -1.48
C LEU A 243 -21.47 15.14 -1.15
N THR A 244 -21.86 14.06 -1.81
CA THR A 244 -23.07 13.32 -1.49
C THR A 244 -22.83 12.44 -0.26
N VAL A 245 -23.77 12.46 0.69
CA VAL A 245 -23.68 11.70 1.94
C VAL A 245 -24.64 10.52 1.91
N THR A 246 -24.15 9.30 2.08
CA THR A 246 -24.96 8.08 2.06
C THR A 246 -24.55 7.11 3.17
N PRO A 247 -25.51 6.51 3.91
CA PRO A 247 -25.22 5.38 4.77
C PRO A 247 -24.85 4.14 3.93
N VAL A 248 -23.99 3.29 4.46
CA VAL A 248 -23.47 2.06 3.84
C VAL A 248 -23.51 0.91 4.86
N ASP A 249 -23.75 -0.32 4.39
CA ASP A 249 -23.84 -1.57 5.17
C ASP A 249 -24.65 -1.44 6.46
N ASP A 250 -25.97 -1.38 6.34
CA ASP A 250 -26.90 -1.29 7.47
C ASP A 250 -26.57 -0.17 8.47
N MET A 251 -26.11 0.98 7.94
CA MET A 251 -25.72 2.18 8.69
C MET A 251 -24.50 1.97 9.62
N SER A 252 -23.71 0.91 9.41
CA SER A 252 -22.43 0.73 10.11
C SER A 252 -21.35 1.72 9.64
N ARG A 253 -21.53 2.30 8.44
CA ARG A 253 -20.63 3.28 7.83
C ARG A 253 -21.40 4.40 7.16
N TRP A 254 -20.79 5.57 7.10
CA TRP A 254 -21.28 6.75 6.40
C TRP A 254 -20.24 7.21 5.40
N GLN A 255 -20.67 7.37 4.16
CA GLN A 255 -19.81 7.76 3.05
C GLN A 255 -20.12 9.19 2.62
N TRP A 256 -19.07 9.99 2.46
CA TRP A 256 -19.11 11.20 1.64
C TRP A 256 -18.39 10.90 0.35
N LYS A 257 -18.98 11.27 -0.80
CA LYS A 257 -18.36 11.07 -2.10
C LYS A 257 -18.62 12.24 -3.03
N TRP A 258 -17.56 12.68 -3.69
CA TRP A 258 -17.61 13.42 -4.94
C TRP A 258 -16.73 12.72 -5.97
N GLN A 259 -17.08 12.85 -7.24
CA GLN A 259 -16.30 12.33 -8.35
C GLN A 259 -16.54 13.23 -9.57
N ASP A 260 -15.47 13.59 -10.29
CA ASP A 260 -15.61 14.25 -11.57
C ASP A 260 -16.06 13.25 -12.62
N THR A 261 -17.38 13.18 -12.86
CA THR A 261 -17.96 12.26 -13.84
C THR A 261 -17.62 12.63 -15.28
N ASN A 262 -17.25 13.89 -15.53
CA ASN A 262 -16.96 14.43 -16.85
C ASN A 262 -15.50 14.24 -17.25
N TYR A 263 -14.61 13.99 -16.28
CA TYR A 263 -13.22 13.70 -16.56
C TYR A 263 -13.07 12.48 -17.48
N LYS A 264 -12.21 12.64 -18.49
CA LYS A 264 -11.81 11.59 -19.41
C LYS A 264 -10.30 11.50 -19.40
N LEU A 265 -9.79 10.29 -19.22
CA LEU A 265 -8.39 10.02 -19.45
C LEU A 265 -8.02 10.31 -20.92
N PRO A 266 -6.75 10.67 -21.20
CA PRO A 266 -6.26 10.76 -22.56
C PRO A 266 -6.48 9.46 -23.33
N GLU A 267 -6.58 9.58 -24.65
CA GLU A 267 -6.75 8.43 -25.54
C GLU A 267 -5.65 7.39 -25.33
N GLY A 268 -6.02 6.10 -25.34
CA GLY A 268 -5.10 4.98 -25.16
C GLY A 268 -4.69 4.66 -23.72
N VAL A 269 -5.21 5.39 -22.74
CA VAL A 269 -4.89 5.21 -21.31
C VAL A 269 -6.14 4.79 -20.53
N VAL A 270 -5.97 3.89 -19.55
CA VAL A 270 -7.00 3.39 -18.65
C VAL A 270 -6.58 3.55 -17.19
N GLY A 271 -7.57 3.68 -16.29
CA GLY A 271 -7.34 3.56 -14.84
C GLY A 271 -7.63 2.15 -14.36
N ARG A 272 -6.98 1.73 -13.26
CA ARG A 272 -7.10 0.36 -12.70
C ARG A 272 -8.54 -0.01 -12.26
N SER A 273 -9.41 0.95 -11.98
CA SER A 273 -10.86 0.72 -11.80
C SER A 273 -11.72 1.86 -12.35
N ALA A 274 -13.02 1.62 -12.55
CA ALA A 274 -13.99 2.65 -12.96
C ALA A 274 -14.16 3.78 -11.91
N VAL A 275 -13.75 3.52 -10.66
CA VAL A 275 -13.68 4.53 -9.60
C VAL A 275 -12.35 5.28 -9.67
N ASP A 276 -11.26 4.58 -10.04
CA ASP A 276 -9.87 5.08 -10.01
C ASP A 276 -9.39 5.64 -11.35
N SER A 277 -10.27 5.72 -12.34
CA SER A 277 -10.03 6.35 -13.64
C SER A 277 -10.49 7.81 -13.69
N LYS A 278 -10.99 8.33 -12.57
CA LYS A 278 -11.51 9.69 -12.46
C LYS A 278 -11.10 10.33 -11.13
N PRO A 279 -10.85 11.65 -11.11
CA PRO A 279 -10.70 12.42 -9.88
C PRO A 279 -11.84 12.14 -8.91
N THR A 280 -11.51 11.68 -7.71
CA THR A 280 -12.48 11.25 -6.69
C THR A 280 -12.07 11.78 -5.33
N VAL A 281 -13.06 12.21 -4.56
CA VAL A 281 -12.91 12.44 -3.12
C VAL A 281 -13.90 11.52 -2.40
N ARG A 282 -13.42 10.76 -1.42
CA ARG A 282 -14.22 9.84 -0.65
C ARG A 282 -13.79 9.82 0.81
N LEU A 283 -14.76 9.79 1.72
CA LEU A 283 -14.56 9.68 3.16
C LEU A 283 -15.50 8.63 3.72
N PHE A 284 -15.02 7.75 4.58
CA PHE A 284 -15.83 6.80 5.34
C PHE A 284 -15.66 7.03 6.83
N ILE A 285 -16.77 7.26 7.53
CA ILE A 285 -16.84 7.34 8.98
C ILE A 285 -17.63 6.15 9.51
N SER A 286 -17.17 5.52 10.58
CA SER A 286 -17.86 4.40 11.22
C SER A 286 -19.09 4.85 12.01
N SER A 287 -19.92 3.87 12.41
CA SER A 287 -21.02 4.10 13.34
C SER A 287 -20.59 4.60 14.73
N ALA A 288 -19.31 4.49 15.09
CA ALA A 288 -18.75 5.06 16.31
C ALA A 288 -18.14 6.45 16.11
N GLY A 289 -18.24 7.03 14.91
CA GLY A 289 -17.66 8.33 14.60
C GLY A 289 -16.17 8.31 14.30
N LYS A 290 -15.57 7.14 14.05
CA LYS A 290 -14.14 7.02 13.75
C LYS A 290 -13.91 7.10 12.24
N LEU A 291 -12.86 7.79 11.81
CA LEU A 291 -12.42 7.75 10.42
C LEU A 291 -11.98 6.33 10.08
N LEU A 292 -12.54 5.76 9.01
CA LEU A 292 -12.17 4.43 8.50
C LEU A 292 -11.27 4.52 7.28
N GLN A 293 -11.58 5.46 6.39
CA GLN A 293 -10.82 5.69 5.19
C GLN A 293 -11.11 7.10 4.66
N TYR A 294 -10.09 7.73 4.10
CA TYR A 294 -10.22 8.89 3.24
C TYR A 294 -9.43 8.65 1.95
N ASN A 295 -9.90 9.17 0.83
CA ASN A 295 -9.23 9.10 -0.46
C ASN A 295 -9.50 10.40 -1.24
N ASN A 296 -8.45 11.06 -1.73
CA ASN A 296 -8.53 12.20 -2.63
C ASN A 296 -7.50 12.05 -3.74
N THR A 297 -7.98 11.72 -4.94
CA THR A 297 -7.11 11.52 -6.10
C THR A 297 -6.99 12.74 -7.00
N VAL A 298 -7.65 13.86 -6.69
CA VAL A 298 -7.75 15.03 -7.60
C VAL A 298 -6.38 15.50 -8.09
N ALA A 299 -5.48 15.82 -7.16
CA ALA A 299 -4.13 16.29 -7.48
C ALA A 299 -3.27 15.26 -8.24
N LEU A 300 -3.63 13.97 -8.19
CA LEU A 300 -2.91 12.93 -8.92
C LEU A 300 -3.24 12.93 -10.41
N PHE A 301 -4.38 13.49 -10.81
CA PHE A 301 -4.78 13.65 -12.22
C PHE A 301 -4.25 14.94 -12.87
N GLU A 302 -3.68 15.84 -12.07
CA GLU A 302 -2.99 17.03 -12.55
C GLU A 302 -1.59 16.62 -13.05
N ASN A 303 -1.24 17.05 -14.27
CA ASN A 303 0.05 16.78 -14.92
C ASN A 303 0.86 18.05 -15.03
#